data_AF-A0A3A4S2F5-F1
#
_entry.id   AF-A0A3A4S2F5-F1
#
_cell.length_a   1.000
_cell.length_b   1.000
_cell.length_c   1.000
_cell.angle_alpha   90.00
_cell.angle_beta   90.00
_cell.angle_gamma   90.00
#
_symmetry.space_group_name_H-M   'P 1'
#
loop_
_entity.id
_entity.type
_entity.pdbx_description
1 polymer ?
#
loop_
_entity_poly.entity_id
_entity_poly.type
_entity_poly.pdbx_seq_one_letter_code
_entity_poly.pdbx_strand_id
1 'polypeptide(L)'
;EKILDSVTPLYKHRMDKLSPQQQEIVDCIALNWDAITTKEIAKKTRIQSKAVSAQLGQLEKFHIIEKEKTDTKNHLYRIHERFFNIWYLMRLGRTWDERRVRFIVEFLQIWCDEHDLEKRANRHLGALKQGKLDDRHAFMMTEALVRTQLNRELQNQLIETTRTYLESRGSVFCGYLSPCEEKPIENNLNDIKKAEIVDLNEKLEQKEKKTPKDLNYLGILHMISTGDIEKAEIYLLQAVEQGHVDAMFNLALLYQTEFKDMKKAEAYYLQAVEKGHAGAMFNLALLYQTEFKDMKKAEAYYLQAVEKGHAGAMNNLADLYRTEFKDMKKAKDYYLQAAEKGHAGAMNNLALLYETEFKDMKKAEAYYLQAVEKGDADAMNNLAYMLFEQRKNKEHAIKLSGESFSKENTRIKAHTHATILLWDNQFEKCLAVAETFLRDEEFLEKAAPDVNLFLMLLIAKKQFHSALRIFNETSHQLKDRFKPVYYALMGFMKDEYPNEYRKMGGELKETVDEIVQKIKDLGKKYQ
;
A
#
# COMPACT_ATOMS: atom_id res chain seq x y z
N GLU A 1 7.92 13.03 -3.57
CA GLU A 1 8.36 12.17 -2.44
C GLU A 1 8.45 10.70 -2.83
N LYS A 2 7.35 9.97 -3.07
CA LYS A 2 7.39 8.53 -3.41
C LYS A 2 8.40 8.13 -4.50
N ILE A 3 8.48 8.89 -5.59
CA ILE A 3 9.47 8.64 -6.68
C ILE A 3 10.91 8.87 -6.19
N LEU A 4 11.13 9.88 -5.33
CA LEU A 4 12.44 10.15 -4.74
C LEU A 4 12.85 8.99 -3.83
N ASP A 5 11.93 8.43 -3.06
CA ASP A 5 12.17 7.26 -2.21
C ASP A 5 12.57 6.04 -3.05
N SER A 6 11.87 5.76 -4.16
CA SER A 6 12.18 4.62 -5.02
C SER A 6 13.56 4.71 -5.70
N VAL A 7 14.03 5.93 -6.04
CA VAL A 7 15.35 6.12 -6.68
C VAL A 7 16.49 6.35 -5.67
N THR A 8 16.17 6.58 -4.39
CA THR A 8 17.17 6.87 -3.35
C THR A 8 18.26 5.80 -3.26
N PRO A 9 17.97 4.48 -3.28
CA PRO A 9 19.01 3.46 -3.25
C PRO A 9 19.98 3.55 -4.44
N LEU A 10 19.48 3.87 -5.63
CA LEU A 10 20.29 3.98 -6.85
C LEU A 10 21.28 5.14 -6.76
N TYR A 11 20.79 6.32 -6.38
CA TYR A 11 21.61 7.52 -6.31
C TYR A 11 22.55 7.52 -5.10
N LYS A 12 22.14 6.96 -3.97
CA LYS A 12 23.02 6.74 -2.82
C LYS A 12 24.17 5.80 -3.16
N HIS A 13 23.88 4.65 -3.77
CA HIS A 13 24.93 3.72 -4.20
C HIS A 13 25.89 4.33 -5.22
N ARG A 14 25.40 5.23 -6.09
CA ARG A 14 26.25 5.98 -7.03
C ARG A 14 27.20 6.94 -6.31
N MET A 15 26.75 7.59 -5.24
CA MET A 15 27.59 8.44 -4.38
C MET A 15 28.59 7.62 -3.56
N ASP A 16 28.17 6.49 -2.99
CA ASP A 16 29.01 5.61 -2.16
C ASP A 16 30.21 5.03 -2.92
N LYS A 17 30.12 4.94 -4.25
CA LYS A 17 31.22 4.50 -5.13
C LYS A 17 32.29 5.56 -5.38
N LEU A 18 32.01 6.83 -5.07
CA LEU A 18 32.94 7.93 -5.27
C LEU A 18 33.92 8.03 -4.09
N SER A 19 35.15 8.45 -4.37
CA SER A 19 36.10 8.77 -3.31
C SER A 19 35.62 9.97 -2.47
N PRO A 20 36.08 10.13 -1.22
CA PRO A 20 35.65 11.24 -0.36
C PRO A 20 35.83 12.63 -1.02
N GLN A 21 36.93 12.81 -1.76
CA GLN A 21 37.20 14.05 -2.49
C GLN A 21 36.24 14.27 -3.67
N GLN A 22 35.82 13.19 -4.33
CA GLN A 22 34.84 13.26 -5.41
C GLN A 22 33.44 13.54 -4.87
N GLN A 23 33.06 12.93 -3.75
CA GLN A 23 31.79 13.23 -3.08
C GLN A 23 31.72 14.72 -2.73
N GLU A 24 32.75 15.27 -2.08
CA GLU A 24 32.77 16.71 -1.73
C GLU A 24 32.65 17.65 -2.94
N ILE A 25 33.25 17.28 -4.08
CA ILE A 25 33.10 18.02 -5.34
C ILE A 25 31.68 17.89 -5.91
N VAL A 26 31.11 16.68 -5.92
CA VAL A 26 29.74 16.44 -6.41
C VAL A 26 28.73 17.16 -5.53
N ASP A 27 28.87 17.12 -4.21
CA ASP A 27 28.03 17.82 -3.25
C ASP A 27 28.04 19.33 -3.53
N CYS A 28 29.24 19.90 -3.76
CA CYS A 28 29.38 21.32 -4.11
C CYS A 28 28.68 21.68 -5.42
N ILE A 29 28.73 20.81 -6.43
CA ILE A 29 28.10 21.03 -7.74
C ILE A 29 26.58 20.87 -7.64
N ALA A 30 26.10 19.84 -6.94
CA ALA A 30 24.69 19.54 -6.79
C ALA A 30 23.95 20.67 -6.04
N LEU A 31 24.53 21.12 -4.92
CA LEU A 31 24.02 22.27 -4.16
C LEU A 31 24.03 23.58 -4.96
N ASN A 32 24.81 23.66 -6.05
CA ASN A 32 24.89 24.88 -6.86
C ASN A 32 23.82 25.00 -7.95
N TRP A 33 22.95 23.99 -8.16
CA TRP A 33 21.90 23.87 -9.21
C TRP A 33 22.32 24.23 -10.65
N ASP A 34 22.75 25.46 -10.86
CA ASP A 34 23.40 26.00 -12.03
C ASP A 34 24.85 25.54 -12.13
N ALA A 35 25.38 25.66 -13.34
CA ALA A 35 26.73 25.22 -13.64
C ALA A 35 27.77 26.13 -12.95
N ILE A 36 28.84 25.51 -12.47
CA ILE A 36 29.86 26.15 -11.62
C ILE A 36 31.26 25.98 -12.22
N THR A 37 32.14 26.97 -12.03
CA THR A 37 33.53 26.90 -12.50
C THR A 37 34.42 26.09 -11.57
N THR A 38 35.50 25.52 -12.10
CA THR A 38 36.54 24.84 -11.31
C THR A 38 37.09 25.72 -10.18
N LYS A 39 37.25 27.04 -10.42
CA LYS A 39 37.78 27.99 -9.42
C LYS A 39 36.81 28.16 -8.25
N GLU A 40 35.51 28.21 -8.53
CA GLU A 40 34.48 28.33 -7.49
C GLU A 40 34.33 27.04 -6.69
N ILE A 41 34.40 25.87 -7.34
CA ILE A 41 34.43 24.57 -6.64
C ILE A 41 35.64 24.51 -5.70
N ALA A 42 36.84 24.84 -6.20
CA ALA A 42 38.07 24.85 -5.40
C ALA A 42 37.96 25.80 -4.20
N LYS A 43 37.35 26.97 -4.38
CA LYS A 43 37.11 27.93 -3.29
C LYS A 43 36.13 27.38 -2.24
N LYS A 44 35.02 26.76 -2.67
CA LYS A 44 33.96 26.25 -1.79
C LYS A 44 34.39 24.99 -1.01
N THR A 45 35.09 24.07 -1.67
CA THR A 45 35.59 22.81 -1.08
C THR A 45 36.95 22.93 -0.38
N ARG A 46 37.67 24.05 -0.60
CA ARG A 46 39.06 24.26 -0.16
C ARG A 46 40.05 23.23 -0.73
N ILE A 47 39.67 22.52 -1.79
CA ILE A 47 40.54 21.62 -2.55
C ILE A 47 41.36 22.45 -3.56
N GLN A 48 42.64 22.11 -3.76
CA GLN A 48 43.47 22.78 -4.76
C GLN A 48 42.89 22.63 -6.18
N SER A 49 42.87 23.71 -6.96
CA SER A 49 42.26 23.73 -8.31
C SER A 49 42.78 22.64 -9.25
N LYS A 50 44.06 22.28 -9.16
CA LYS A 50 44.65 21.20 -9.98
C LYS A 50 44.05 19.84 -9.65
N ALA A 51 43.80 19.56 -8.36
CA ALA A 51 43.16 18.34 -7.91
C ALA A 51 41.67 18.32 -8.30
N VAL A 52 40.96 19.46 -8.16
CA VAL A 52 39.56 19.58 -8.63
C VAL A 52 39.46 19.27 -10.12
N SER A 53 40.31 19.86 -10.97
CA SER A 53 40.30 19.58 -12.43
C SER A 53 40.52 18.10 -12.76
N ALA A 54 41.39 17.40 -12.03
CA ALA A 54 41.63 15.98 -12.24
C ALA A 54 40.39 15.14 -11.87
N GLN A 55 39.73 15.46 -10.76
CA GLN A 55 38.52 14.77 -10.31
C GLN A 55 37.31 15.04 -11.23
N LEU A 56 37.15 16.28 -11.72
CA LEU A 56 36.09 16.63 -12.68
C LEU A 56 36.17 15.78 -13.95
N GLY A 57 37.38 15.53 -14.47
CA GLY A 57 37.56 14.65 -15.63
C GLY A 57 37.20 13.18 -15.38
N GLN A 58 37.32 12.70 -14.13
CA GLN A 58 36.86 11.35 -13.76
C GLN A 58 35.34 11.30 -13.57
N LEU A 59 34.77 12.32 -12.91
CA LEU A 59 33.32 12.45 -12.70
C LEU A 59 32.54 12.59 -14.01
N GLU A 60 33.11 13.27 -15.00
CA GLU A 60 32.56 13.34 -16.37
C GLU A 60 32.53 11.96 -17.03
N LYS A 61 33.62 11.19 -16.91
CA LYS A 61 33.66 9.79 -17.42
C LYS A 61 32.64 8.89 -16.72
N PHE A 62 32.43 9.08 -15.42
CA PHE A 62 31.41 8.37 -14.66
C PHE A 62 29.97 8.86 -14.93
N HIS A 63 29.78 9.84 -15.82
CA HIS A 63 28.48 10.42 -16.17
C HIS A 63 27.74 10.99 -14.94
N ILE A 64 28.49 11.45 -13.94
CA ILE A 64 27.93 12.12 -12.76
C ILE A 64 27.68 13.60 -13.06
N ILE A 65 28.65 14.21 -13.75
CA ILE A 65 28.61 15.61 -14.15
C ILE A 65 28.77 15.73 -15.66
N GLU A 66 28.29 16.83 -16.20
CA GLU A 66 28.56 17.23 -17.58
C GLU A 66 29.33 18.54 -17.61
N LYS A 67 30.12 18.69 -18.67
CA LYS A 67 30.95 19.85 -18.93
C LYS A 67 30.31 20.73 -20.00
N GLU A 68 30.00 21.96 -19.62
CA GLU A 68 29.58 23.01 -20.54
C GLU A 68 30.81 23.79 -21.02
N LYS A 69 31.09 23.64 -22.31
CA LYS A 69 32.19 24.36 -22.95
C LYS A 69 31.83 25.84 -23.03
N THR A 70 32.83 26.66 -22.76
CA THR A 70 32.77 28.12 -22.84
C THR A 70 33.85 28.57 -23.82
N ASP A 71 33.75 29.80 -24.32
CA ASP A 71 34.74 30.38 -25.24
C ASP A 71 36.10 30.66 -24.59
N THR A 72 36.20 30.44 -23.27
CA THR A 72 37.43 30.60 -22.50
C THR A 72 37.94 29.26 -21.96
N LYS A 73 39.12 29.26 -21.35
CA LYS A 73 39.66 28.07 -20.66
C LYS A 73 38.88 27.71 -19.37
N ASN A 74 37.93 28.55 -18.95
CA ASN A 74 37.12 28.36 -17.74
C ASN A 74 35.77 27.74 -18.10
N HIS A 75 35.74 26.41 -18.22
CA HIS A 75 34.51 25.67 -18.48
C HIS A 75 33.63 25.55 -17.23
N LEU A 76 32.34 25.31 -17.45
CA LEU A 76 31.34 25.15 -16.41
C LEU A 76 30.97 23.68 -16.25
N TYR A 77 30.60 23.29 -15.04
CA TYR A 77 30.26 21.91 -14.70
C TYR A 77 28.95 21.88 -13.92
N ARG A 78 28.09 20.91 -14.23
CA ARG A 78 26.83 20.67 -13.51
C ARG A 78 26.53 19.18 -13.42
N ILE A 79 25.63 18.80 -12.53
CA ILE A 79 25.14 17.42 -12.46
C ILE A 79 24.49 17.04 -13.81
N HIS A 80 24.88 15.88 -14.34
CA HIS A 80 24.43 15.42 -15.65
C HIS A 80 22.93 15.09 -15.68
N GLU A 81 22.46 14.32 -14.69
CA GLU A 81 21.04 13.99 -14.55
C GLU A 81 20.32 15.03 -13.69
N ARG A 82 19.40 15.81 -14.27
CA ARG A 82 18.63 16.80 -13.50
C ARG A 82 17.80 16.18 -12.39
N PHE A 83 17.27 14.97 -12.60
CA PHE A 83 16.53 14.26 -11.55
C PHE A 83 17.44 13.82 -10.39
N PHE A 84 18.70 13.45 -10.67
CA PHE A 84 19.69 13.20 -9.63
C PHE A 84 19.97 14.47 -8.83
N ASN A 85 20.05 15.63 -9.49
CA ASN A 85 20.23 16.91 -8.80
C ASN A 85 19.02 17.29 -7.93
N ILE A 86 17.80 17.09 -8.44
CA ILE A 86 16.55 17.28 -7.69
C ILE A 86 16.52 16.36 -6.47
N TRP A 87 16.83 15.08 -6.64
CA TRP A 87 16.93 14.12 -5.55
C TRP A 87 17.95 14.58 -4.50
N TYR A 88 19.12 15.04 -4.95
CA TYR A 88 20.18 15.51 -4.07
C TYR A 88 19.70 16.69 -3.23
N LEU A 89 19.12 17.72 -3.85
CA LEU A 89 18.61 18.90 -3.13
C LEU A 89 17.46 18.56 -2.17
N MET A 90 16.60 17.62 -2.52
CA MET A 90 15.46 17.20 -1.70
C MET A 90 15.85 16.29 -0.52
N ARG A 91 16.97 15.55 -0.61
CA ARG A 91 17.38 14.57 0.42
C ARG A 91 18.60 15.00 1.23
N LEU A 92 19.54 15.72 0.60
CA LEU A 92 20.83 16.11 1.16
C LEU A 92 21.04 17.63 1.15
N GLY A 93 20.15 18.39 0.50
CA GLY A 93 20.15 19.85 0.51
C GLY A 93 19.67 20.45 1.83
N ARG A 94 19.73 21.78 1.93
CA ARG A 94 19.17 22.51 3.08
C ARG A 94 17.66 22.67 2.89
N THR A 95 16.95 22.99 3.98
CA THR A 95 15.49 23.26 3.93
C THR A 95 15.10 24.31 2.88
N TRP A 96 15.98 25.30 2.62
CA TRP A 96 15.74 26.30 1.58
C TRP A 96 15.87 25.74 0.15
N ASP A 97 16.79 24.81 -0.07
CA ASP A 97 16.99 24.15 -1.36
C ASP A 97 15.80 23.24 -1.68
N GLU A 98 15.33 22.49 -0.67
CA GLU A 98 14.12 21.69 -0.74
C GLU A 98 12.89 22.54 -1.10
N ARG A 99 12.70 23.69 -0.42
CA ARG A 99 11.60 24.62 -0.71
C ARG A 99 11.64 25.15 -2.14
N ARG A 100 12.82 25.47 -2.67
CA ARG A 100 12.98 25.92 -4.07
C ARG A 100 12.57 24.84 -5.06
N VAL A 101 12.98 23.59 -4.82
CA VAL A 101 12.58 22.47 -5.67
C VAL A 101 11.08 22.23 -5.60
N ARG A 102 10.47 22.26 -4.41
CA ARG A 102 9.01 22.17 -4.25
C ARG A 102 8.29 23.28 -5.01
N PHE A 103 8.75 24.52 -4.89
CA PHE A 103 8.20 25.65 -5.65
C PHE A 103 8.29 25.45 -7.17
N ILE A 104 9.41 24.93 -7.69
CA ILE A 104 9.54 24.62 -9.13
C ILE A 104 8.53 23.55 -9.54
N VAL A 105 8.33 22.52 -8.73
CA VAL A 105 7.34 21.46 -9.01
C VAL A 105 5.92 22.03 -9.00
N GLU A 106 5.57 22.83 -7.99
CA GLU A 106 4.26 23.50 -7.90
C GLU A 106 4.04 24.46 -9.07
N PHE A 107 5.06 25.25 -9.44
CA PHE A 107 5.02 26.15 -10.59
C PHE A 107 4.79 25.38 -11.89
N LEU A 108 5.50 24.26 -12.10
CA LEU A 108 5.33 23.42 -13.29
C LEU A 108 3.95 22.75 -13.33
N GLN A 109 3.36 22.43 -12.19
CA GLN A 109 1.99 21.92 -12.08
C GLN A 109 0.95 22.99 -12.42
N ILE A 110 1.18 24.25 -12.05
CA ILE A 110 0.32 25.37 -12.44
C ILE A 110 0.47 25.70 -13.95
N TRP A 111 1.68 25.58 -14.49
CA TRP A 111 1.97 25.92 -15.89
C TRP A 111 1.60 24.81 -16.89
N CYS A 112 1.44 23.57 -16.44
CA CYS A 112 1.02 22.44 -17.26
C CYS A 112 -0.19 21.79 -16.59
N ASP A 113 -1.35 22.40 -16.81
CA ASP A 113 -2.62 21.93 -16.26
C ASP A 113 -3.11 20.64 -16.95
N GLU A 114 -4.23 20.11 -16.45
CA GLU A 114 -4.84 18.90 -16.98
C GLU A 114 -5.20 19.05 -18.47
N HIS A 115 -5.66 20.22 -18.89
CA HIS A 115 -6.03 20.50 -20.28
C HIS A 115 -4.83 20.46 -21.24
N ASP A 116 -3.69 21.04 -20.83
CA ASP A 116 -2.44 20.98 -21.59
C ASP A 116 -1.90 19.55 -21.68
N LEU A 117 -2.03 18.76 -20.61
CA LEU A 117 -1.67 17.34 -20.62
C LEU A 117 -2.56 16.54 -21.57
N GLU A 118 -3.88 16.76 -21.56
CA GLU A 118 -4.81 16.11 -22.47
C GLU A 118 -4.49 16.44 -23.93
N LYS A 119 -4.18 17.71 -24.21
CA LYS A 119 -3.79 18.15 -25.56
C LYS A 119 -2.50 17.48 -26.03
N ARG A 120 -1.52 17.29 -25.14
CA ARG A 120 -0.27 16.57 -25.43
C ARG A 120 -0.52 15.07 -25.65
N ALA A 121 -1.35 14.45 -24.81
CA ALA A 121 -1.74 13.05 -24.93
C ALA A 121 -2.46 12.78 -26.25
N ASN A 122 -3.42 13.60 -26.63
CA ASN A 122 -4.14 13.48 -27.89
C ASN A 122 -3.24 13.68 -29.11
N ARG A 123 -2.29 14.62 -29.04
CA ARG A 123 -1.27 14.80 -30.10
C ARG A 123 -0.37 13.58 -30.23
N HIS A 124 0.06 13.01 -29.10
CA HIS A 124 0.89 11.81 -29.06
C HIS A 124 0.15 10.59 -29.63
N LEU A 125 -1.12 10.39 -29.24
CA LEU A 125 -2.01 9.38 -29.84
C LEU A 125 -2.12 9.54 -31.36
N GLY A 126 -2.30 10.78 -31.83
CA GLY A 126 -2.32 11.07 -33.27
C GLY A 126 -1.01 10.68 -33.97
N ALA A 127 0.14 10.98 -33.36
CA ALA A 127 1.45 10.65 -33.90
C ALA A 127 1.73 9.13 -33.93
N LEU A 128 1.31 8.40 -32.89
CA LEU A 128 1.34 6.94 -32.84
C LEU A 128 0.50 6.32 -33.97
N LYS A 129 -0.75 6.76 -34.12
CA LYS A 129 -1.65 6.28 -35.19
C LYS A 129 -1.10 6.55 -36.60
N GLN A 130 -0.31 7.61 -36.76
CA GLN A 130 0.30 7.99 -38.04
C GLN A 130 1.62 7.28 -38.34
N GLY A 131 2.16 6.44 -37.45
CA GLY A 131 3.42 5.74 -37.73
C GLY A 131 4.70 6.56 -37.50
N LYS A 132 4.60 7.81 -37.01
CA LYS A 132 5.67 8.82 -37.16
C LYS A 132 6.73 8.86 -36.04
N LEU A 133 6.61 8.01 -35.02
CA LEU A 133 7.48 8.06 -33.85
C LEU A 133 8.57 6.98 -33.90
N ASP A 134 9.70 7.22 -33.24
CA ASP A 134 10.62 6.15 -32.90
C ASP A 134 10.08 5.36 -31.69
N ASP A 135 10.44 4.08 -31.62
CA ASP A 135 9.88 3.16 -30.62
C ASP A 135 10.19 3.58 -29.18
N ARG A 136 11.38 4.15 -28.94
CA ARG A 136 11.79 4.62 -27.61
C ARG A 136 10.98 5.83 -27.19
N HIS A 137 10.76 6.78 -28.10
CA HIS A 137 9.93 7.95 -27.85
C HIS A 137 8.47 7.57 -27.63
N ALA A 138 7.93 6.66 -28.46
CA ALA A 138 6.59 6.10 -28.29
C ALA A 138 6.40 5.53 -26.88
N PHE A 139 7.32 4.67 -26.44
CA PHE A 139 7.32 4.10 -25.10
C PHE A 139 7.45 5.17 -24.00
N MET A 140 8.51 5.99 -24.02
CA MET A 140 8.83 6.92 -22.94
C MET A 140 7.76 7.99 -22.75
N MET A 141 7.20 8.52 -23.85
CA MET A 141 6.16 9.54 -23.76
C MET A 141 4.85 8.95 -23.23
N THR A 142 4.47 7.75 -23.68
CA THR A 142 3.29 7.05 -23.15
C THR A 142 3.42 6.77 -21.66
N GLU A 143 4.56 6.22 -21.24
CA GLU A 143 4.87 5.94 -19.84
C GLU A 143 4.92 7.21 -18.97
N ALA A 144 5.34 8.34 -19.52
CA ALA A 144 5.32 9.62 -18.82
C ALA A 144 3.89 10.14 -18.64
N LEU A 145 3.07 10.12 -19.71
CA LEU A 145 1.70 10.63 -19.71
C LEU A 145 0.78 9.80 -18.80
N VAL A 146 0.93 8.48 -18.78
CA VAL A 146 0.14 7.57 -17.93
C VAL A 146 0.39 7.80 -16.44
N ARG A 147 1.55 8.36 -16.06
CA ARG A 147 1.88 8.70 -14.67
C ARG A 147 1.44 10.10 -14.24
N THR A 148 0.72 10.82 -15.11
CA THR A 148 0.16 12.14 -14.79
C THR A 148 -1.27 12.05 -14.27
N GLN A 149 -1.93 13.19 -14.04
CA GLN A 149 -3.32 13.26 -13.56
C GLN A 149 -4.37 13.07 -14.68
N LEU A 150 -3.97 12.64 -15.88
CA LEU A 150 -4.92 12.35 -16.96
C LEU A 150 -5.98 11.34 -16.52
N ASN A 151 -7.20 11.49 -17.06
CA ASN A 151 -8.25 10.51 -16.81
C ASN A 151 -7.83 9.09 -17.24
N ARG A 152 -8.34 8.08 -16.53
CA ARG A 152 -7.95 6.67 -16.72
C ARG A 152 -8.26 6.13 -18.11
N GLU A 153 -9.31 6.64 -18.76
CA GLU A 153 -9.66 6.21 -20.11
C GLU A 153 -8.58 6.61 -21.11
N LEU A 154 -8.15 7.86 -21.08
CA LEU A 154 -7.10 8.38 -21.96
C LEU A 154 -5.76 7.72 -21.67
N GLN A 155 -5.45 7.43 -20.39
CA GLN A 155 -4.27 6.65 -19.99
C GLN A 155 -4.32 5.23 -20.60
N ASN A 156 -5.45 4.52 -20.51
CA ASN A 156 -5.61 3.20 -21.10
C ASN A 156 -5.53 3.24 -22.63
N GLN A 157 -6.14 4.23 -23.27
CA GLN A 157 -6.03 4.44 -24.72
C GLN A 157 -4.58 4.65 -25.17
N LEU A 158 -3.79 5.43 -24.41
CA LEU A 158 -2.37 5.63 -24.65
C LEU A 158 -1.58 4.32 -24.57
N ILE A 159 -1.81 3.52 -23.53
CA ILE A 159 -1.16 2.22 -23.33
C ILE A 159 -1.53 1.26 -24.45
N GLU A 160 -2.81 1.06 -24.74
CA GLU A 160 -3.27 0.14 -25.78
C GLU A 160 -2.77 0.55 -27.16
N THR A 161 -2.90 1.82 -27.53
CA THR A 161 -2.44 2.33 -28.83
C THR A 161 -0.93 2.15 -28.99
N THR A 162 -0.17 2.40 -27.92
CA THR A 162 1.30 2.24 -27.93
C THR A 162 1.70 0.78 -27.95
N ARG A 163 0.98 -0.11 -27.26
CA ARG A 163 1.19 -1.56 -27.30
C ARG A 163 1.02 -2.07 -28.72
N THR A 164 -0.12 -1.80 -29.35
CA THR A 164 -0.37 -2.19 -30.75
C THR A 164 0.69 -1.61 -31.69
N TYR A 165 1.09 -0.35 -31.48
CA TYR A 165 2.14 0.29 -32.26
C TYR A 165 3.49 -0.44 -32.17
N LEU A 166 3.94 -0.76 -30.95
CA LEU A 166 5.22 -1.42 -30.70
C LEU A 166 5.22 -2.90 -31.10
N GLU A 167 4.10 -3.61 -30.89
CA GLU A 167 3.90 -5.00 -31.32
C GLU A 167 4.01 -5.12 -32.84
N SER A 168 3.36 -4.20 -33.58
CA SER A 168 3.40 -4.19 -35.06
C SER A 168 4.82 -4.02 -35.63
N ARG A 169 5.77 -3.55 -34.81
CA ARG A 169 7.17 -3.33 -35.16
C ARG A 169 8.14 -4.34 -34.53
N GLY A 170 7.65 -5.29 -33.75
CA GLY A 170 8.49 -6.24 -33.02
C GLY A 170 9.42 -5.56 -32.01
N SER A 171 8.99 -4.43 -31.44
CA SER A 171 9.84 -3.62 -30.57
C SER A 171 10.03 -4.24 -29.19
N VAL A 172 11.27 -4.27 -28.70
CA VAL A 172 11.60 -4.76 -27.36
C VAL A 172 10.91 -3.98 -26.24
N PHE A 173 10.53 -2.71 -26.50
CA PHE A 173 9.86 -1.86 -25.53
C PHE A 173 8.45 -2.32 -25.17
N CYS A 174 7.82 -3.16 -25.99
CA CYS A 174 6.48 -3.69 -25.71
C CYS A 174 6.43 -4.47 -24.39
N GLY A 175 7.46 -5.25 -24.08
CA GLY A 175 7.53 -6.04 -22.84
C GLY A 175 7.75 -5.21 -21.57
N TYR A 176 8.07 -3.93 -21.71
CA TYR A 176 8.30 -3.00 -20.59
C TYR A 176 7.14 -2.03 -20.37
N LEU A 177 6.14 -2.02 -21.26
CA LEU A 177 5.00 -1.12 -21.16
C LEU A 177 4.13 -1.51 -19.98
N SER A 178 3.71 -0.53 -19.19
CA SER A 178 2.85 -0.76 -18.04
C SER A 178 1.57 -1.50 -18.46
N PRO A 179 1.07 -2.45 -17.65
CA PRO A 179 -0.19 -3.12 -17.94
C PRO A 179 -1.33 -2.10 -17.93
N CYS A 180 -2.38 -2.36 -18.71
CA CYS A 180 -3.64 -1.67 -18.48
C CYS A 180 -4.15 -2.14 -17.12
N GLU A 181 -4.41 -1.22 -16.20
CA GLU A 181 -5.16 -1.58 -14.99
C GLU A 181 -6.55 -2.05 -15.42
N GLU A 182 -7.04 -3.14 -14.82
CA GLU A 182 -8.30 -3.79 -15.18
C GLU A 182 -9.39 -2.76 -15.46
N LYS A 183 -10.12 -2.95 -16.57
CA LYS A 183 -11.35 -2.20 -16.83
C LYS A 183 -12.23 -2.35 -15.59
N PRO A 184 -12.59 -1.26 -14.88
CA PRO A 184 -13.87 -1.29 -14.21
C PRO A 184 -14.88 -1.47 -15.33
N ILE A 185 -15.58 -2.59 -15.33
CA ILE A 185 -16.92 -2.61 -15.90
C ILE A 185 -17.69 -1.61 -15.04
N GLU A 186 -17.66 -0.33 -15.42
CA GLU A 186 -18.48 0.81 -14.95
C GLU A 186 -17.70 2.14 -15.16
N ASN A 187 -17.55 2.60 -16.42
CA ASN A 187 -17.35 4.04 -16.67
C ASN A 187 -18.50 4.62 -17.49
N ASN A 188 -19.02 3.90 -18.50
CA ASN A 188 -20.28 4.35 -19.13
C ASN A 188 -21.45 4.35 -18.14
N LEU A 189 -21.56 3.35 -17.26
CA LEU A 189 -22.61 3.35 -16.23
C LEU A 189 -22.35 4.38 -15.13
N ASN A 190 -21.10 4.67 -14.76
CA ASN A 190 -20.80 5.66 -13.72
C ASN A 190 -20.91 7.10 -14.22
N ASP A 191 -20.52 7.38 -15.47
CA ASP A 191 -20.71 8.68 -16.09
C ASP A 191 -22.18 8.93 -16.45
N ILE A 192 -22.93 7.90 -16.89
CA ILE A 192 -24.40 7.96 -17.04
C ILE A 192 -25.07 8.15 -15.68
N LYS A 193 -24.70 7.37 -14.65
CA LYS A 193 -25.22 7.56 -13.28
C LYS A 193 -24.86 8.94 -12.74
N LYS A 194 -23.65 9.46 -13.01
CA LYS A 194 -23.21 10.78 -12.54
C LYS A 194 -23.97 11.91 -13.26
N ALA A 195 -24.19 11.79 -14.57
CA ALA A 195 -25.04 12.71 -15.33
C ALA A 195 -26.50 12.65 -14.87
N GLU A 196 -27.05 11.46 -14.64
CA GLU A 196 -28.39 11.26 -14.06
C GLU A 196 -28.49 11.84 -12.64
N ILE A 197 -27.43 11.73 -11.84
CA ILE A 197 -27.34 12.32 -10.50
C ILE A 197 -27.32 13.85 -10.57
N VAL A 198 -26.56 14.45 -11.50
CA VAL A 198 -26.52 15.91 -11.68
C VAL A 198 -27.88 16.43 -12.15
N ASP A 199 -28.50 15.77 -13.14
CA ASP A 199 -29.86 16.11 -13.61
C ASP A 199 -30.92 15.96 -12.50
N LEU A 200 -30.81 14.92 -11.67
CA LEU A 200 -31.67 14.75 -10.50
C LEU A 200 -31.45 15.85 -9.46
N ASN A 201 -30.20 16.26 -9.22
CA ASN A 201 -29.87 17.34 -8.30
C ASN A 201 -30.51 18.66 -8.74
N GLU A 202 -30.31 19.04 -10.02
CA GLU A 202 -30.90 20.26 -10.59
C GLU A 202 -32.44 20.25 -10.51
N LYS A 203 -33.08 19.11 -10.82
CA LYS A 203 -34.54 18.96 -10.71
C LYS A 203 -35.05 19.12 -9.29
N LEU A 204 -34.33 18.57 -8.31
CA LEU A 204 -34.70 18.70 -6.89
C LEU A 204 -34.47 20.12 -6.37
N GLU A 205 -33.40 20.79 -6.80
CA GLU A 205 -33.13 22.20 -6.44
C GLU A 205 -34.20 23.14 -6.98
N GLN A 206 -34.70 22.90 -8.19
CA GLN A 206 -35.73 23.73 -8.82
C GLN A 206 -37.15 23.54 -8.25
N LYS A 207 -37.38 22.54 -7.40
CA LYS A 207 -38.68 22.40 -6.72
C LYS A 207 -38.95 23.59 -5.78
N GLU A 208 -40.06 24.28 -6.00
CA GLU A 208 -40.54 25.40 -5.17
C GLU A 208 -40.74 25.00 -3.71
N LYS A 209 -41.30 23.81 -3.47
CA LYS A 209 -41.49 23.25 -2.12
C LYS A 209 -40.82 21.89 -2.04
N LYS A 210 -39.73 21.82 -1.28
CA LYS A 210 -38.95 20.61 -1.05
C LYS A 210 -39.52 19.86 0.16
N THR A 211 -39.81 18.58 -0.01
CA THR A 211 -40.21 17.70 1.09
C THR A 211 -38.99 17.33 1.96
N PRO A 212 -39.16 16.82 3.19
CA PRO A 212 -38.03 16.37 4.01
C PRO A 212 -37.19 15.29 3.30
N LYS A 213 -37.83 14.46 2.47
CA LYS A 213 -37.17 13.45 1.64
C LYS A 213 -36.34 14.07 0.52
N ASP A 214 -36.89 15.09 -0.17
CA ASP A 214 -36.15 15.83 -1.21
C ASP A 214 -34.91 16.50 -0.61
N LEU A 215 -35.05 17.12 0.57
CA LEU A 215 -33.96 17.76 1.30
C LEU A 215 -32.88 16.76 1.74
N ASN A 216 -33.28 15.59 2.25
CA ASN A 216 -32.34 14.51 2.55
C ASN A 216 -31.57 14.05 1.31
N TYR A 217 -32.26 13.88 0.17
CA TYR A 217 -31.60 13.51 -1.08
C TYR A 217 -30.63 14.59 -1.56
N LEU A 218 -31.03 15.86 -1.57
CA LEU A 218 -30.14 16.98 -1.90
C LEU A 218 -28.88 16.97 -1.03
N GLY A 219 -29.03 16.74 0.27
CA GLY A 219 -27.92 16.57 1.20
C GLY A 219 -26.92 15.49 0.76
N ILE A 220 -27.42 14.27 0.49
CA ILE A 220 -26.60 13.15 0.01
C ILE A 220 -25.97 13.45 -1.36
N LEU A 221 -26.74 14.06 -2.26
CA LEU A 221 -26.27 14.38 -3.61
C LEU A 221 -25.15 15.42 -3.56
N HIS A 222 -25.24 16.48 -2.76
CA HIS A 222 -24.17 17.45 -2.63
C HIS A 222 -22.90 16.85 -2.01
N MET A 223 -23.06 15.90 -1.08
CA MET A 223 -21.95 15.16 -0.51
C MET A 223 -21.23 14.29 -1.57
N ILE A 224 -21.98 13.55 -2.41
CA ILE A 224 -21.40 12.56 -3.34
C ILE A 224 -21.03 13.15 -4.70
N SER A 225 -21.83 14.09 -5.23
CA SER A 225 -21.72 14.57 -6.61
C SER A 225 -20.90 15.84 -6.77
N THR A 226 -21.12 16.84 -5.89
CA THR A 226 -20.45 18.14 -5.97
C THR A 226 -19.30 18.27 -4.97
N GLY A 227 -19.30 17.45 -3.91
CA GLY A 227 -18.37 17.59 -2.79
C GLY A 227 -18.59 18.88 -1.99
N ASP A 228 -19.80 19.47 -2.06
CA ASP A 228 -20.15 20.72 -1.39
C ASP A 228 -20.73 20.37 -0.02
N ILE A 229 -19.84 20.23 0.95
CA ILE A 229 -20.14 19.73 2.30
C ILE A 229 -21.01 20.74 3.06
N GLU A 230 -20.80 22.04 2.86
CA GLU A 230 -21.60 23.09 3.48
C GLU A 230 -23.05 23.07 2.97
N LYS A 231 -23.29 22.92 1.66
CA LYS A 231 -24.65 22.75 1.15
C LYS A 231 -25.29 21.46 1.62
N ALA A 232 -24.52 20.38 1.67
CA ALA A 232 -25.01 19.10 2.19
C ALA A 232 -25.52 19.26 3.63
N GLU A 233 -24.75 19.94 4.48
CA GLU A 233 -25.13 20.25 5.87
C GLU A 233 -26.43 21.06 5.92
N ILE A 234 -26.55 22.13 5.13
CA ILE A 234 -27.74 22.99 5.11
C ILE A 234 -29.01 22.19 4.77
N TYR A 235 -28.98 21.40 3.69
CA TYR A 235 -30.17 20.63 3.29
C TYR A 235 -30.51 19.52 4.29
N LEU A 236 -29.50 18.87 4.87
CA LEU A 236 -29.72 17.86 5.91
C LEU A 236 -30.30 18.48 7.18
N LEU A 237 -29.82 19.65 7.62
CA LEU A 237 -30.38 20.39 8.75
C LEU A 237 -31.87 20.73 8.52
N GLN A 238 -32.22 21.24 7.33
CA GLN A 238 -33.61 21.53 6.99
C GLN A 238 -34.49 20.27 6.97
N ALA A 239 -33.97 19.13 6.53
CA ALA A 239 -34.68 17.85 6.58
C ALA A 239 -34.89 17.37 8.03
N VAL A 240 -33.89 17.55 8.89
CA VAL A 240 -33.94 17.22 10.32
C VAL A 240 -34.94 18.10 11.06
N GLU A 241 -34.99 19.40 10.78
CA GLU A 241 -35.99 20.34 11.33
C GLU A 241 -37.42 19.90 11.01
N GLN A 242 -37.62 19.24 9.87
CA GLN A 242 -38.91 18.67 9.47
C GLN A 242 -39.11 17.22 9.96
N GLY A 243 -38.22 16.70 10.80
CA GLY A 243 -38.34 15.40 11.45
C GLY A 243 -37.93 14.19 10.60
N HIS A 244 -37.14 14.37 9.53
CA HIS A 244 -36.70 13.26 8.68
C HIS A 244 -35.64 12.39 9.37
N VAL A 245 -35.99 11.15 9.70
CA VAL A 245 -35.13 10.25 10.49
C VAL A 245 -33.82 9.90 9.77
N ASP A 246 -33.87 9.57 8.47
CA ASP A 246 -32.63 9.23 7.74
C ASP A 246 -31.73 10.47 7.58
N ALA A 247 -32.30 11.68 7.63
CA ALA A 247 -31.50 12.90 7.56
C ALA A 247 -30.73 13.13 8.87
N MET A 248 -31.30 12.75 10.02
CA MET A 248 -30.59 12.76 11.29
C MET A 248 -29.37 11.81 11.24
N PHE A 249 -29.57 10.61 10.68
CA PHE A 249 -28.48 9.66 10.47
C PHE A 249 -27.41 10.18 9.49
N ASN A 250 -27.81 10.74 8.35
CA ASN A 250 -26.88 11.25 7.33
C ASN A 250 -26.14 12.50 7.82
N LEU A 251 -26.80 13.38 8.58
CA LEU A 251 -26.16 14.54 9.19
C LEU A 251 -25.14 14.12 10.26
N ALA A 252 -25.48 13.11 11.07
CA ALA A 252 -24.53 12.53 12.02
C ALA A 252 -23.30 11.94 11.31
N LEU A 253 -23.52 11.23 10.19
CA LEU A 253 -22.42 10.70 9.36
C LEU A 253 -21.56 11.83 8.79
N LEU A 254 -22.16 12.90 8.28
CA LEU A 254 -21.46 14.08 7.76
C LEU A 254 -20.57 14.73 8.83
N TYR A 255 -21.09 14.89 10.06
CA TYR A 255 -20.29 15.40 11.18
C TYR A 255 -19.16 14.46 11.58
N GLN A 256 -19.39 13.15 11.56
CA GLN A 256 -18.37 12.15 11.88
C GLN A 256 -17.26 12.11 10.82
N THR A 257 -17.60 12.10 9.53
CA THR A 257 -16.62 11.86 8.44
C THR A 257 -15.97 13.13 7.92
N GLU A 258 -16.74 14.19 7.68
CA GLU A 258 -16.24 15.40 7.01
C GLU A 258 -15.80 16.45 8.02
N PHE A 259 -16.70 16.86 8.92
CA PHE A 259 -16.39 17.90 9.91
C PHE A 259 -15.55 17.39 11.09
N LYS A 260 -15.47 16.07 11.29
CA LYS A 260 -14.81 15.42 12.43
C LYS A 260 -15.32 15.92 13.80
N ASP A 261 -16.58 16.35 13.88
CA ASP A 261 -17.23 16.78 15.11
C ASP A 261 -18.01 15.61 15.74
N MET A 262 -17.32 14.84 16.57
CA MET A 262 -17.90 13.65 17.20
C MET A 262 -19.05 13.96 18.16
N LYS A 263 -19.09 15.17 18.74
CA LYS A 263 -20.18 15.55 19.67
C LYS A 263 -21.45 15.89 18.94
N LYS A 264 -21.36 16.59 17.81
CA LYS A 264 -22.53 16.78 16.93
C LYS A 264 -22.97 15.46 16.30
N ALA A 265 -22.04 14.62 15.86
CA ALA A 265 -22.36 13.28 15.36
C ALA A 265 -23.12 12.46 16.41
N GLU A 266 -22.63 12.40 17.65
CA GLU A 266 -23.30 11.77 18.80
C GLU A 266 -24.73 12.30 18.98
N ALA A 267 -24.91 13.62 18.97
CA ALA A 267 -26.22 14.25 19.18
C ALA A 267 -27.24 13.88 18.09
N TYR A 268 -26.86 13.88 16.81
CA TYR A 268 -27.77 13.53 15.72
C TYR A 268 -28.00 12.02 15.62
N TYR A 269 -27.00 11.19 15.93
CA TYR A 269 -27.22 9.76 16.06
C TYR A 269 -28.21 9.43 17.17
N LEU A 270 -28.11 10.06 18.35
CA LEU A 270 -29.06 9.89 19.45
C LEU A 270 -30.50 10.21 19.00
N GLN A 271 -30.71 11.33 18.30
CA GLN A 271 -32.03 11.68 17.75
C GLN A 271 -32.56 10.61 16.78
N ALA A 272 -31.71 10.08 15.88
CA ALA A 272 -32.10 9.01 14.97
C ALA A 272 -32.41 7.69 15.71
N VAL A 273 -31.65 7.38 16.76
CA VAL A 273 -31.86 6.20 17.63
C VAL A 273 -33.19 6.29 18.38
N GLU A 274 -33.55 7.46 18.93
CA GLU A 274 -34.86 7.70 19.57
C GLU A 274 -36.04 7.44 18.62
N LYS A 275 -35.82 7.59 17.31
CA LYS A 275 -36.79 7.29 16.25
C LYS A 275 -36.69 5.85 15.72
N GLY A 276 -35.83 5.02 16.30
CA GLY A 276 -35.70 3.60 15.99
C GLY A 276 -34.80 3.28 14.79
N HIS A 277 -33.93 4.18 14.35
CA HIS A 277 -33.07 3.97 13.19
C HIS A 277 -31.93 2.97 13.49
N ALA A 278 -32.01 1.77 12.93
CA ALA A 278 -31.07 0.67 13.22
C ALA A 278 -29.61 0.98 12.82
N GLY A 279 -29.39 1.64 11.68
CA GLY A 279 -28.04 2.04 11.25
C GLY A 279 -27.41 3.10 12.17
N ALA A 280 -28.25 3.93 12.82
CA ALA A 280 -27.78 4.93 13.77
C ALA A 280 -27.38 4.27 15.09
N MET A 281 -28.13 3.25 15.54
CA MET A 281 -27.76 2.44 16.70
C MET A 281 -26.38 1.79 16.49
N PHE A 282 -26.16 1.19 15.32
CA PHE A 282 -24.88 0.59 14.97
C PHE A 282 -23.72 1.60 14.92
N ASN A 283 -23.90 2.74 14.23
CA ASN A 283 -22.83 3.75 14.12
C ASN A 283 -22.57 4.47 15.44
N LEU A 284 -23.59 4.72 16.25
CA LEU A 284 -23.42 5.29 17.59
C LEU A 284 -22.65 4.34 18.50
N ALA A 285 -22.96 3.04 18.44
CA ALA A 285 -22.20 2.03 19.16
C ALA A 285 -20.72 2.01 18.74
N LEU A 286 -20.46 2.08 17.43
CA LEU A 286 -19.09 2.16 16.89
C LEU A 286 -18.38 3.43 17.38
N LEU A 287 -19.05 4.58 17.37
CA LEU A 287 -18.52 5.85 17.86
C LEU A 287 -18.15 5.77 19.35
N TYR A 288 -18.98 5.14 20.18
CA TYR A 288 -18.65 4.90 21.58
C TYR A 288 -17.47 3.94 21.76
N GLN A 289 -17.36 2.91 20.93
CA GLN A 289 -16.25 1.95 20.97
C GLN A 289 -14.92 2.59 20.54
N THR A 290 -14.91 3.35 19.43
CA THR A 290 -13.67 3.83 18.82
C THR A 290 -13.23 5.19 19.31
N GLU A 291 -14.13 6.16 19.43
CA GLU A 291 -13.78 7.56 19.75
C GLU A 291 -13.91 7.84 21.23
N PHE A 292 -15.07 7.56 21.83
CA PHE A 292 -15.31 7.87 23.25
C PHE A 292 -14.77 6.82 24.22
N LYS A 293 -14.39 5.64 23.71
CA LYS A 293 -13.90 4.48 24.49
C LYS A 293 -14.84 4.05 25.63
N ASP A 294 -16.15 4.23 25.46
CA ASP A 294 -17.18 3.80 26.40
C ASP A 294 -17.79 2.46 25.95
N MET A 295 -17.16 1.36 26.37
CA MET A 295 -17.55 0.01 25.96
C MET A 295 -18.93 -0.39 26.47
N LYS A 296 -19.41 0.20 27.58
CA LYS A 296 -20.74 -0.12 28.12
C LYS A 296 -21.84 0.55 27.31
N LYS A 297 -21.63 1.80 26.88
CA LYS A 297 -22.55 2.43 25.93
C LYS A 297 -22.49 1.76 24.56
N ALA A 298 -21.30 1.41 24.07
CA ALA A 298 -21.17 0.65 22.83
C ALA A 298 -21.96 -0.66 22.89
N GLU A 299 -21.79 -1.46 23.96
CA GLU A 299 -22.56 -2.67 24.21
C GLU A 299 -24.08 -2.41 24.17
N ALA A 300 -24.55 -1.38 24.86
CA ALA A 300 -25.98 -1.05 24.94
C ALA A 300 -26.59 -0.72 23.56
N TYR A 301 -25.91 0.11 22.76
CA TYR A 301 -26.40 0.47 21.43
C TYR A 301 -26.24 -0.66 20.40
N TYR A 302 -25.19 -1.48 20.51
CA TYR A 302 -25.09 -2.70 19.71
C TYR A 302 -26.23 -3.66 20.01
N LEU A 303 -26.59 -3.89 21.28
CA LEU A 303 -27.73 -4.72 21.65
C LEU A 303 -29.04 -4.22 21.03
N GLN A 304 -29.29 -2.91 21.03
CA GLN A 304 -30.45 -2.33 20.35
C GLN A 304 -30.43 -2.58 18.84
N ALA A 305 -29.28 -2.42 18.18
CA ALA A 305 -29.14 -2.73 16.75
C ALA A 305 -29.34 -4.24 16.46
N VAL A 306 -28.90 -5.11 17.36
CA VAL A 306 -29.09 -6.56 17.30
C VAL A 306 -30.57 -6.94 17.41
N GLU A 307 -31.33 -6.29 18.29
CA GLU A 307 -32.80 -6.46 18.39
C GLU A 307 -33.53 -6.09 17.09
N LYS A 308 -32.95 -5.18 16.29
CA LYS A 308 -33.43 -4.84 14.93
C LYS A 308 -32.89 -5.77 13.83
N GLY A 309 -32.12 -6.80 14.20
CA GLY A 309 -31.59 -7.81 13.29
C GLY A 309 -30.35 -7.38 12.50
N HIS A 310 -29.62 -6.34 12.92
CA HIS A 310 -28.45 -5.80 12.22
C HIS A 310 -27.23 -6.76 12.33
N ALA A 311 -26.91 -7.47 11.26
CA ALA A 311 -25.85 -8.49 11.27
C ALA A 311 -24.44 -7.94 11.57
N GLY A 312 -24.11 -6.74 11.07
CA GLY A 312 -22.84 -6.08 11.41
C GLY A 312 -22.73 -5.68 12.90
N ALA A 313 -23.86 -5.44 13.57
CA ALA A 313 -23.87 -5.12 14.98
C ALA A 313 -23.65 -6.38 15.82
N MET A 314 -24.23 -7.51 15.38
CA MET A 314 -23.97 -8.82 15.97
C MET A 314 -22.47 -9.18 15.90
N ASN A 315 -21.82 -8.96 14.74
CA ASN A 315 -20.38 -9.18 14.60
C ASN A 315 -19.56 -8.29 15.57
N ASN A 316 -19.82 -6.98 15.57
CA ASN A 316 -19.02 -6.06 16.39
C ASN A 316 -19.27 -6.24 17.89
N LEU A 317 -20.50 -6.59 18.28
CA LEU A 317 -20.82 -6.96 19.66
C LEU A 317 -20.08 -8.25 20.06
N ALA A 318 -20.00 -9.23 19.17
CA ALA A 318 -19.20 -10.44 19.41
C ALA A 318 -17.71 -10.12 19.57
N ASP A 319 -17.15 -9.24 18.73
CA ASP A 319 -15.79 -8.74 18.89
C ASP A 319 -15.59 -8.05 20.24
N LEU A 320 -16.52 -7.18 20.64
CA LEU A 320 -16.48 -6.50 21.94
C LEU A 320 -16.49 -7.49 23.12
N TYR A 321 -17.33 -8.54 23.04
CA TYR A 321 -17.34 -9.61 24.04
C TYR A 321 -16.03 -10.41 24.05
N ARG A 322 -15.45 -10.70 22.89
CA ARG A 322 -14.18 -11.43 22.77
C ARG A 322 -12.99 -10.61 23.30
N THR A 323 -12.89 -9.34 22.95
CA THR A 323 -11.70 -8.52 23.22
C THR A 323 -11.77 -7.78 24.55
N GLU A 324 -12.88 -7.11 24.85
CA GLU A 324 -12.98 -6.23 26.03
C GLU A 324 -13.56 -6.99 27.23
N PHE A 325 -14.67 -7.69 27.05
CA PHE A 325 -15.34 -8.39 28.17
C PHE A 325 -14.80 -9.80 28.42
N LYS A 326 -13.98 -10.34 27.51
CA LYS A 326 -13.40 -11.69 27.56
C LYS A 326 -14.45 -12.81 27.75
N ASP A 327 -15.66 -12.63 27.24
CA ASP A 327 -16.74 -13.62 27.27
C ASP A 327 -16.83 -14.35 25.92
N MET A 328 -16.05 -15.44 25.80
CA MET A 328 -15.98 -16.23 24.57
C MET A 328 -17.31 -16.94 24.25
N LYS A 329 -18.14 -17.21 25.26
CA LYS A 329 -19.43 -17.87 25.04
C LYS A 329 -20.40 -16.89 24.37
N LYS A 330 -20.53 -15.67 24.90
CA LYS A 330 -21.33 -14.62 24.27
C LYS A 330 -20.79 -14.22 22.91
N ALA A 331 -19.47 -14.10 22.76
CA ALA A 331 -18.86 -13.81 21.47
C ALA A 331 -19.26 -14.85 20.42
N LYS A 332 -19.10 -16.14 20.75
CA LYS A 332 -19.55 -17.25 19.88
C LYS A 332 -21.05 -17.15 19.54
N ASP A 333 -21.90 -16.90 20.53
CA ASP A 333 -23.35 -16.86 20.32
C ASP A 333 -23.77 -15.70 19.39
N TYR A 334 -23.12 -14.53 19.48
CA TYR A 334 -23.39 -13.41 18.57
C TYR A 334 -22.74 -13.57 17.18
N TYR A 335 -21.53 -14.13 17.08
CA TYR A 335 -20.97 -14.47 15.78
C TYR A 335 -21.83 -15.51 15.05
N LEU A 336 -22.37 -16.49 15.77
CA LEU A 336 -23.28 -17.49 15.20
C LEU A 336 -24.55 -16.83 14.64
N GLN A 337 -25.19 -15.94 15.38
CA GLN A 337 -26.36 -15.20 14.89
C GLN A 337 -26.04 -14.36 13.64
N ALA A 338 -24.87 -13.70 13.61
CA ALA A 338 -24.43 -12.95 12.44
C ALA A 338 -24.17 -13.86 11.23
N ALA A 339 -23.54 -15.03 11.46
CA ALA A 339 -23.29 -16.04 10.43
C ALA A 339 -24.59 -16.63 9.87
N GLU A 340 -25.59 -16.91 10.71
CA GLU A 340 -26.93 -17.35 10.28
C GLU A 340 -27.64 -16.31 9.38
N LYS A 341 -27.30 -15.04 9.54
CA LYS A 341 -27.75 -13.94 8.65
C LYS A 341 -26.87 -13.72 7.42
N GLY A 342 -25.86 -14.58 7.20
CA GLY A 342 -25.00 -14.53 6.02
C GLY A 342 -23.81 -13.56 6.13
N HIS A 343 -23.46 -13.07 7.32
CA HIS A 343 -22.34 -12.15 7.50
C HIS A 343 -20.98 -12.87 7.39
N ALA A 344 -20.29 -12.67 6.27
CA ALA A 344 -19.06 -13.40 5.94
C ALA A 344 -17.92 -13.19 6.96
N GLY A 345 -17.67 -11.94 7.38
CA GLY A 345 -16.66 -11.65 8.41
C GLY A 345 -16.97 -12.29 9.76
N ALA A 346 -18.24 -12.53 10.08
CA ALA A 346 -18.62 -13.19 11.33
C ALA A 346 -18.43 -14.71 11.24
N MET A 347 -18.65 -15.30 10.06
CA MET A 347 -18.29 -16.69 9.79
C MET A 347 -16.77 -16.90 9.94
N ASN A 348 -15.95 -15.99 9.39
CA ASN A 348 -14.49 -16.01 9.59
C ASN A 348 -14.11 -15.92 11.08
N ASN A 349 -14.67 -14.96 11.80
CA ASN A 349 -14.37 -14.77 13.23
C ASN A 349 -14.85 -15.96 14.08
N LEU A 350 -16.00 -16.55 13.75
CA LEU A 350 -16.50 -17.76 14.40
C LEU A 350 -15.59 -18.96 14.15
N ALA A 351 -15.11 -19.10 12.91
CA ALA A 351 -14.16 -20.15 12.55
C ALA A 351 -12.86 -20.01 13.35
N LEU A 352 -12.30 -18.79 13.42
CA LEU A 352 -11.11 -18.49 14.22
C LEU A 352 -11.32 -18.80 15.70
N LEU A 353 -12.50 -18.51 16.25
CA LEU A 353 -12.83 -18.83 17.63
C LEU A 353 -12.91 -20.35 17.87
N TYR A 354 -13.47 -21.10 16.91
CA TYR A 354 -13.45 -22.57 16.96
C TYR A 354 -12.04 -23.14 16.88
N GLU A 355 -11.18 -22.57 16.04
CA GLU A 355 -9.78 -22.98 15.87
C GLU A 355 -8.94 -22.70 17.13
N THR A 356 -9.04 -21.49 17.67
CA THR A 356 -8.13 -20.99 18.70
C THR A 356 -8.59 -21.27 20.12
N GLU A 357 -9.87 -21.06 20.44
CA GLU A 357 -10.40 -21.21 21.79
C GLU A 357 -11.02 -22.59 22.02
N PHE A 358 -11.92 -23.03 21.13
CA PHE A 358 -12.64 -24.30 21.31
C PHE A 358 -11.90 -25.53 20.78
N LYS A 359 -10.83 -25.33 20.00
CA LYS A 359 -10.02 -26.38 19.36
C LYS A 359 -10.84 -27.37 18.51
N ASP A 360 -11.95 -26.91 17.92
CA ASP A 360 -12.80 -27.69 17.02
C ASP A 360 -12.47 -27.38 15.56
N MET A 361 -11.44 -28.07 15.04
CA MET A 361 -10.94 -27.85 13.68
C MET A 361 -11.98 -28.17 12.59
N LYS A 362 -12.92 -29.08 12.86
CA LYS A 362 -13.97 -29.43 11.88
C LYS A 362 -14.97 -28.28 11.72
N LYS A 363 -15.39 -27.68 12.85
CA LYS A 363 -16.25 -26.51 12.80
C LYS A 363 -15.53 -25.29 12.26
N ALA A 364 -14.26 -25.09 12.63
CA ALA A 364 -13.45 -24.02 12.07
C ALA A 364 -13.40 -24.11 10.53
N GLU A 365 -13.02 -25.27 10.00
CA GLU A 365 -12.98 -25.52 8.55
C GLU A 365 -14.35 -25.28 7.89
N ALA A 366 -15.44 -25.77 8.48
CA ALA A 366 -16.78 -25.58 7.95
C ALA A 366 -17.20 -24.11 7.85
N TYR A 367 -16.94 -23.30 8.89
CA TYR A 367 -17.28 -21.88 8.88
C TYR A 367 -16.33 -21.05 7.99
N TYR A 368 -15.04 -21.40 7.93
CA TYR A 368 -14.13 -20.79 6.96
C TYR A 368 -14.59 -21.03 5.53
N LEU A 369 -14.98 -22.27 5.18
CA LEU A 369 -15.50 -22.58 3.85
C LEU A 369 -16.75 -21.76 3.51
N GLN A 370 -17.70 -21.61 4.45
CA GLN A 370 -18.88 -20.76 4.24
C GLN A 370 -18.52 -19.28 4.02
N ALA A 371 -17.53 -18.75 4.75
CA ALA A 371 -17.05 -17.39 4.56
C ALA A 371 -16.35 -17.21 3.19
N VAL A 372 -15.56 -18.21 2.76
CA VAL A 372 -14.92 -18.24 1.44
C VAL A 372 -15.96 -18.27 0.31
N GLU A 373 -17.04 -19.05 0.43
CA GLU A 373 -18.15 -19.06 -0.52
C GLU A 373 -18.84 -17.69 -0.65
N LYS A 374 -18.77 -16.86 0.40
CA LYS A 374 -19.24 -15.46 0.41
C LYS A 374 -18.17 -14.45 -0.02
N GLY A 375 -16.98 -14.91 -0.40
CA GLY A 375 -15.92 -14.10 -0.98
C GLY A 375 -15.00 -13.40 0.04
N ASP A 376 -15.05 -13.79 1.32
CA ASP A 376 -14.25 -13.22 2.41
C ASP A 376 -12.75 -13.55 2.25
N ALA A 377 -11.94 -12.52 2.04
CA ALA A 377 -10.51 -12.68 1.76
C ALA A 377 -9.72 -13.12 3.00
N ASP A 378 -10.14 -12.74 4.21
CA ASP A 378 -9.48 -13.14 5.45
C ASP A 378 -9.72 -14.62 5.74
N ALA A 379 -10.94 -15.11 5.52
CA ALA A 379 -11.28 -16.52 5.61
C ALA A 379 -10.48 -17.36 4.61
N MET A 380 -10.28 -16.88 3.38
CA MET A 380 -9.41 -17.55 2.40
C MET A 380 -7.98 -17.68 2.95
N ASN A 381 -7.43 -16.61 3.52
CA ASN A 381 -6.10 -16.64 4.11
C ASN A 381 -5.99 -17.60 5.29
N ASN A 382 -6.92 -17.49 6.24
CA ASN A 382 -6.93 -18.28 7.47
C ASN A 382 -7.14 -19.77 7.17
N LEU A 383 -8.05 -20.10 6.24
CA LEU A 383 -8.25 -21.47 5.79
C LEU A 383 -7.01 -22.03 5.11
N ALA A 384 -6.36 -21.24 4.23
CA ALA A 384 -5.12 -21.65 3.58
C ALA A 384 -4.02 -21.95 4.60
N TYR A 385 -3.87 -21.09 5.61
CA TYR A 385 -2.90 -21.28 6.68
C TYR A 385 -3.24 -22.50 7.55
N MET A 386 -4.51 -22.70 7.92
CA MET A 386 -4.95 -23.89 8.66
C MET A 386 -4.67 -25.18 7.89
N LEU A 387 -4.92 -25.20 6.56
CA LEU A 387 -4.59 -26.33 5.69
C LEU A 387 -3.09 -26.60 5.65
N PHE A 388 -2.27 -25.54 5.62
CA PHE A 388 -0.81 -25.63 5.73
C PHE A 388 -0.38 -26.24 7.07
N GLU A 389 -0.89 -25.76 8.20
CA GLU A 389 -0.54 -26.29 9.53
C GLU A 389 -0.93 -27.76 9.69
N GLN A 390 -2.10 -28.13 9.17
CA GLN A 390 -2.59 -29.52 9.16
C GLN A 390 -1.93 -30.39 8.08
N ARG A 391 -1.19 -29.78 7.14
CA ARG A 391 -0.57 -30.44 5.98
C ARG A 391 -1.58 -31.17 5.11
N LYS A 392 -2.72 -30.54 4.86
CA LYS A 392 -3.81 -31.10 4.06
C LYS A 392 -4.03 -30.27 2.80
N ASN A 393 -4.44 -30.95 1.74
CA ASN A 393 -4.95 -30.34 0.50
C ASN A 393 -4.11 -29.15 0.01
N LYS A 394 -2.83 -29.42 -0.28
CA LYS A 394 -1.83 -28.41 -0.65
C LYS A 394 -2.27 -27.54 -1.83
N GLU A 395 -2.85 -28.16 -2.86
CA GLU A 395 -3.37 -27.46 -4.04
C GLU A 395 -4.45 -26.43 -3.66
N HIS A 396 -5.38 -26.82 -2.79
CA HIS A 396 -6.41 -25.90 -2.32
C HIS A 396 -5.84 -24.76 -1.47
N ALA A 397 -4.86 -25.02 -0.61
CA ALA A 397 -4.18 -23.98 0.17
C ALA A 397 -3.46 -22.96 -0.74
N ILE A 398 -2.82 -23.41 -1.82
CA ILE A 398 -2.19 -22.51 -2.80
C ILE A 398 -3.23 -21.62 -3.47
N LYS A 399 -4.35 -22.20 -3.92
CA LYS A 399 -5.43 -21.47 -4.57
C LYS A 399 -5.99 -20.38 -3.63
N LEU A 400 -6.39 -20.77 -2.42
CA LEU A 400 -6.99 -19.86 -1.44
C LEU A 400 -6.03 -18.73 -1.04
N SER A 401 -4.77 -19.05 -0.73
CA SER A 401 -3.79 -18.01 -0.37
C SER A 401 -3.47 -17.07 -1.53
N GLY A 402 -3.42 -17.57 -2.76
CA GLY A 402 -3.22 -16.75 -3.95
C GLY A 402 -4.39 -15.82 -4.24
N GLU A 403 -5.63 -16.31 -4.16
CA GLU A 403 -6.85 -15.51 -4.32
C GLU A 403 -7.01 -14.46 -3.21
N SER A 404 -6.69 -14.83 -1.96
CA SER A 404 -6.70 -13.88 -0.85
C SER A 404 -5.69 -12.74 -1.07
N PHE A 405 -4.46 -13.10 -1.45
CA PHE A 405 -3.37 -12.15 -1.68
C PHE A 405 -3.64 -11.23 -2.88
N SER A 406 -4.26 -11.73 -3.95
CA SER A 406 -4.60 -10.91 -5.12
C SER A 406 -5.74 -9.94 -4.83
N LYS A 407 -6.73 -10.33 -4.02
CA LYS A 407 -7.80 -9.43 -3.55
C LYS A 407 -7.26 -8.32 -2.67
N GLU A 408 -6.39 -8.66 -1.72
CA GLU A 408 -5.85 -7.73 -0.74
C GLU A 408 -4.37 -7.99 -0.48
N ASN A 409 -3.52 -7.14 -1.05
CA ASN A 409 -2.06 -7.24 -0.95
C ASN A 409 -1.54 -6.71 0.42
N THR A 410 -1.91 -7.41 1.50
CA THR A 410 -1.39 -7.17 2.84
C THR A 410 -0.15 -8.03 3.12
N ARG A 411 0.71 -7.60 4.05
CA ARG A 411 1.96 -8.33 4.37
C ARG A 411 1.69 -9.69 4.99
N ILE A 412 0.63 -9.82 5.79
CA ILE A 412 0.19 -11.09 6.39
C ILE A 412 -0.25 -12.08 5.30
N LYS A 413 -1.05 -11.61 4.33
CA LYS A 413 -1.51 -12.44 3.20
C LYS A 413 -0.34 -12.84 2.30
N ALA A 414 0.60 -11.92 2.08
CA ALA A 414 1.82 -12.21 1.34
C ALA A 414 2.70 -13.26 2.04
N HIS A 415 2.89 -13.13 3.35
CA HIS A 415 3.62 -14.11 4.16
C HIS A 415 2.98 -15.49 4.08
N THR A 416 1.66 -15.58 4.27
CA THR A 416 0.92 -16.83 4.20
C THR A 416 1.08 -17.47 2.82
N HIS A 417 0.87 -16.69 1.76
CA HIS A 417 1.00 -17.17 0.38
C HIS A 417 2.43 -17.61 0.05
N ALA A 418 3.46 -16.83 0.42
CA ALA A 418 4.86 -17.20 0.22
C ALA A 418 5.22 -18.50 0.96
N THR A 419 4.76 -18.64 2.21
CA THR A 419 4.98 -19.84 3.03
C THR A 419 4.35 -21.09 2.40
N ILE A 420 3.14 -20.96 1.83
CA ILE A 420 2.45 -22.06 1.15
C ILE A 420 3.11 -22.40 -0.19
N LEU A 421 3.53 -21.40 -0.97
CA LEU A 421 4.32 -21.62 -2.19
C LEU A 421 5.64 -22.35 -1.88
N LEU A 422 6.27 -22.02 -0.75
CA LEU A 422 7.48 -22.69 -0.28
C LEU A 422 7.23 -24.15 0.12
N TRP A 423 6.08 -24.44 0.74
CA TRP A 423 5.64 -25.82 1.04
C TRP A 423 5.45 -26.64 -0.25
N ASP A 424 5.09 -25.99 -1.35
CA ASP A 424 4.97 -26.59 -2.69
C ASP A 424 6.26 -26.56 -3.52
N ASN A 425 7.37 -26.08 -2.96
CA ASN A 425 8.66 -25.94 -3.63
C ASN A 425 8.65 -24.95 -4.83
N GLN A 426 7.70 -24.01 -4.88
CA GLN A 426 7.66 -22.94 -5.88
C GLN A 426 8.58 -21.78 -5.47
N PHE A 427 9.90 -22.05 -5.43
CA PHE A 427 10.90 -21.16 -4.81
C PHE A 427 10.96 -19.76 -5.42
N GLU A 428 10.97 -19.63 -6.75
CA GLU A 428 11.08 -18.31 -7.40
C GLU A 428 9.88 -17.41 -7.07
N LYS A 429 8.66 -17.96 -7.20
CA LYS A 429 7.42 -17.24 -6.88
C LYS A 429 7.35 -16.88 -5.40
N CYS A 430 7.68 -17.84 -4.53
CA CYS A 430 7.74 -17.61 -3.10
C CYS A 430 8.66 -16.45 -2.73
N LEU A 431 9.87 -16.39 -3.30
CA LEU A 431 10.82 -15.32 -3.00
C LEU A 431 10.34 -13.97 -3.52
N ALA A 432 9.73 -13.92 -4.71
CA ALA A 432 9.15 -12.69 -5.26
C ALA A 432 8.02 -12.15 -4.35
N VAL A 433 7.13 -13.02 -3.87
CA VAL A 433 6.08 -12.62 -2.92
C VAL A 433 6.69 -12.22 -1.58
N ALA A 434 7.73 -12.90 -1.11
CA ALA A 434 8.34 -12.61 0.19
C ALA A 434 8.99 -11.22 0.28
N GLU A 435 9.43 -10.63 -0.83
CA GLU A 435 9.94 -9.25 -0.85
C GLU A 435 8.93 -8.24 -0.30
N THR A 436 7.63 -8.50 -0.43
CA THR A 436 6.56 -7.59 0.01
C THR A 436 6.53 -7.38 1.52
N PHE A 437 6.88 -8.40 2.32
CA PHE A 437 6.87 -8.34 3.77
C PHE A 437 8.27 -8.25 4.38
N LEU A 438 9.30 -8.75 3.68
CA LEU A 438 10.70 -8.66 4.15
C LEU A 438 11.27 -7.23 4.08
N ARG A 439 10.66 -6.35 3.26
CA ARG A 439 11.02 -4.92 3.15
C ARG A 439 10.20 -3.99 4.04
N ASP A 440 9.30 -4.55 4.86
CA ASP A 440 8.39 -3.78 5.69
C ASP A 440 8.86 -3.82 7.15
N GLU A 441 9.47 -2.73 7.62
CA GLU A 441 10.08 -2.68 8.95
C GLU A 441 9.08 -2.91 10.09
N GLU A 442 7.86 -2.38 9.95
CA GLU A 442 6.80 -2.55 10.92
C GLU A 442 6.37 -4.02 11.01
N PHE A 443 6.24 -4.69 9.86
CA PHE A 443 5.95 -6.12 9.82
C PHE A 443 7.07 -6.96 10.42
N LEU A 444 8.34 -6.66 10.11
CA LEU A 444 9.50 -7.36 10.66
C LEU A 444 9.53 -7.28 12.20
N GLU A 445 9.03 -6.19 12.78
CA GLU A 445 8.95 -6.01 14.23
C GLU A 445 7.72 -6.72 14.82
N LYS A 446 6.52 -6.48 14.27
CA LYS A 446 5.26 -6.98 14.82
C LYS A 446 5.04 -8.47 14.59
N ALA A 447 5.56 -9.01 13.48
CA ALA A 447 5.36 -10.39 13.03
C ALA A 447 6.70 -11.16 12.95
N ALA A 448 7.63 -10.88 13.88
CA ALA A 448 8.92 -11.58 13.95
C ALA A 448 8.81 -13.12 14.01
N PRO A 449 7.81 -13.74 14.70
CA PRO A 449 7.62 -15.19 14.67
C PRO A 449 7.31 -15.72 13.27
N ASP A 450 6.50 -15.02 12.49
CA ASP A 450 6.11 -15.38 11.13
C ASP A 450 7.30 -15.31 10.17
N VAL A 451 8.10 -14.24 10.27
CA VAL A 451 9.33 -14.09 9.50
C VAL A 451 10.34 -15.19 9.85
N ASN A 452 10.49 -15.52 11.15
CA ASN A 452 11.33 -16.62 11.59
C ASN A 452 10.88 -17.96 11.00
N LEU A 453 9.57 -18.26 11.02
CA LEU A 453 9.02 -19.47 10.43
C LEU A 453 9.37 -19.56 8.94
N PHE A 454 9.16 -18.47 8.19
CA PHE A 454 9.47 -18.42 6.77
C PHE A 454 10.96 -18.67 6.49
N LEU A 455 11.86 -17.98 7.19
CA LEU A 455 13.31 -18.15 7.03
C LEU A 455 13.76 -19.57 7.40
N MET A 456 13.25 -20.14 8.50
CA MET A 456 13.53 -21.51 8.89
C MET A 456 13.04 -22.53 7.86
N LEU A 457 11.83 -22.34 7.30
CA LEU A 457 11.30 -23.19 6.23
C LEU A 457 12.15 -23.11 4.96
N LEU A 458 12.66 -21.92 4.63
CA LEU A 458 13.51 -21.73 3.46
C LEU A 458 14.83 -22.51 3.61
N ILE A 459 15.42 -22.46 4.80
CA ILE A 459 16.61 -23.26 5.16
C ILE A 459 16.26 -24.75 5.17
N ALA A 460 15.11 -25.15 5.72
CA ALA A 460 14.66 -26.54 5.77
C ALA A 460 14.48 -27.14 4.36
N LYS A 461 14.06 -26.32 3.39
CA LYS A 461 13.97 -26.64 1.95
C LYS A 461 15.32 -26.53 1.22
N LYS A 462 16.42 -26.41 1.98
CA LYS A 462 17.81 -26.35 1.49
C LYS A 462 18.09 -25.16 0.55
N GLN A 463 17.30 -24.10 0.64
CA GLN A 463 17.51 -22.87 -0.15
C GLN A 463 18.52 -21.94 0.54
N PHE A 464 19.71 -22.47 0.83
CA PHE A 464 20.71 -21.81 1.69
C PHE A 464 21.23 -20.50 1.11
N HIS A 465 21.57 -20.46 -0.18
CA HIS A 465 22.05 -19.24 -0.83
C HIS A 465 20.96 -18.16 -0.93
N SER A 466 19.71 -18.55 -1.16
CA SER A 466 18.57 -17.63 -1.16
C SER A 466 18.34 -17.04 0.23
N ALA A 467 18.39 -17.87 1.28
CA ALA A 467 18.32 -17.42 2.67
C ALA A 467 19.50 -16.49 3.00
N LEU A 468 20.72 -16.83 2.60
CA LEU A 468 21.91 -16.00 2.80
C LEU A 468 21.78 -14.65 2.08
N ARG A 469 21.23 -14.63 0.86
CA ARG A 469 20.96 -13.39 0.11
C ARG A 469 20.01 -12.49 0.90
N ILE A 470 18.89 -13.04 1.40
CA ILE A 470 17.94 -12.29 2.23
C ILE A 470 18.63 -11.71 3.46
N PHE A 471 19.42 -12.51 4.19
CA PHE A 471 20.17 -11.99 5.35
C PHE A 471 21.19 -10.90 4.98
N ASN A 472 21.80 -10.98 3.80
CA ASN A 472 22.76 -10.00 3.32
C ASN A 472 22.13 -8.72 2.78
N GLU A 473 20.80 -8.68 2.60
CA GLU A 473 20.13 -7.43 2.25
C GLU A 473 20.32 -6.42 3.38
N THR A 474 20.94 -5.27 3.03
CA THR A 474 21.33 -4.25 4.00
C THR A 474 20.13 -3.46 4.53
N SER A 475 18.99 -3.51 3.84
CA SER A 475 17.73 -2.95 4.32
C SER A 475 17.26 -3.72 5.56
N HIS A 476 17.05 -3.00 6.67
CA HIS A 476 16.48 -3.50 7.93
C HIS A 476 17.36 -4.42 8.79
N GLN A 477 18.63 -4.64 8.44
CA GLN A 477 19.61 -5.39 9.26
C GLN A 477 19.08 -6.77 9.70
N LEU A 478 18.57 -7.57 8.76
CA LEU A 478 17.94 -8.86 9.06
C LEU A 478 18.86 -9.84 9.82
N LYS A 479 20.18 -9.78 9.57
CA LYS A 479 21.16 -10.53 10.37
C LYS A 479 21.09 -10.19 11.85
N ASP A 480 20.98 -8.92 12.18
CA ASP A 480 20.98 -8.47 13.56
C ASP A 480 19.65 -8.77 14.25
N ARG A 481 18.54 -8.64 13.50
CA ARG A 481 17.18 -8.95 14.01
C ARG A 481 16.98 -10.45 14.25
N PHE A 482 17.53 -11.29 13.38
CA PHE A 482 17.30 -12.74 13.40
C PHE A 482 18.61 -13.53 13.54
N LYS A 483 19.54 -13.04 14.38
CA LYS A 483 20.88 -13.64 14.61
C LYS A 483 20.84 -15.15 14.81
N PRO A 484 19.96 -15.72 15.66
CA PRO A 484 19.96 -17.16 15.88
C PRO A 484 19.65 -17.97 14.61
N VAL A 485 18.70 -17.50 13.78
CA VAL A 485 18.37 -18.16 12.50
C VAL A 485 19.50 -18.00 11.48
N TYR A 486 20.15 -16.83 11.46
CA TYR A 486 21.33 -16.61 10.61
C TYR A 486 22.49 -17.56 10.97
N TYR A 487 22.81 -17.72 12.25
CA TYR A 487 23.87 -18.64 12.66
C TYR A 487 23.49 -20.12 12.46
N ALA A 488 22.20 -20.47 12.58
CA ALA A 488 21.73 -21.79 12.19
C ALA A 488 22.01 -22.05 10.69
N LEU A 489 21.71 -21.09 9.81
CA LEU A 489 22.07 -21.15 8.39
C LEU A 489 23.59 -21.32 8.19
N MET A 490 24.41 -20.52 8.88
CA MET A 490 25.87 -20.65 8.81
C MET A 490 26.36 -22.03 9.28
N GLY A 491 25.68 -22.67 10.23
CA GLY A 491 25.95 -24.06 10.62
C GLY A 491 25.70 -25.06 9.50
N PHE A 492 24.63 -24.89 8.72
CA PHE A 492 24.36 -25.72 7.53
C PHE A 492 25.34 -25.45 6.39
N MET A 493 25.86 -24.22 6.30
CA MET A 493 26.84 -23.80 5.28
C MET A 493 28.29 -23.76 5.79
N LYS A 494 28.60 -24.47 6.88
CA LYS A 494 29.90 -24.36 7.57
C LYS A 494 31.11 -24.68 6.69
N ASP A 495 30.92 -25.54 5.69
CA ASP A 495 32.00 -25.96 4.79
C ASP A 495 32.34 -24.86 3.78
N GLU A 496 31.37 -24.01 3.43
CA GLU A 496 31.54 -22.86 2.53
C GLU A 496 31.93 -21.57 3.29
N TYR A 497 31.38 -21.38 4.51
CA TYR A 497 31.58 -20.17 5.31
C TYR A 497 32.05 -20.48 6.75
N PRO A 498 33.18 -21.18 6.94
CA PRO A 498 33.63 -21.64 8.25
C PRO A 498 33.93 -20.51 9.24
N ASN A 499 34.36 -19.35 8.73
CA ASN A 499 34.71 -18.20 9.56
C ASN A 499 33.46 -17.46 10.07
N GLU A 500 32.36 -17.44 9.31
CA GLU A 500 31.13 -16.77 9.75
C GLU A 500 30.47 -17.54 10.90
N TYR A 501 30.42 -18.87 10.82
CA TYR A 501 29.91 -19.69 11.92
C TYR A 501 30.72 -19.52 13.22
N ARG A 502 32.06 -19.41 13.11
CA ARG A 502 32.95 -19.18 14.26
C ARG A 502 32.78 -17.82 14.94
N LYS A 503 32.17 -16.84 14.27
CA LYS A 503 31.83 -15.55 14.89
C LYS A 503 30.66 -15.64 15.86
N MET A 504 29.98 -16.78 15.94
CA MET A 504 28.90 -17.01 16.89
C MET A 504 29.43 -16.93 18.33
N GLY A 505 28.89 -16.01 19.12
CA GLY A 505 29.16 -15.94 20.55
C GLY A 505 28.66 -17.19 21.29
N GLY A 506 29.35 -17.59 22.35
CA GLY A 506 28.99 -18.78 23.13
C GLY A 506 27.57 -18.73 23.71
N GLU A 507 27.07 -17.53 24.02
CA GLU A 507 25.71 -17.27 24.52
C GLU A 507 24.58 -17.66 23.55
N LEU A 508 24.85 -17.70 22.23
CA LEU A 508 23.83 -18.04 21.23
C LEU A 508 23.78 -19.53 20.91
N LYS A 509 24.76 -20.31 21.38
CA LYS A 509 24.97 -21.68 20.93
C LYS A 509 23.76 -22.58 21.19
N GLU A 510 23.21 -22.56 22.40
CA GLU A 510 22.05 -23.37 22.77
C GLU A 510 20.82 -23.01 21.93
N THR A 511 20.50 -21.72 21.81
CA THR A 511 19.39 -21.23 20.97
C THR A 511 19.56 -21.62 19.50
N VAL A 512 20.78 -21.56 18.97
CA VAL A 512 21.07 -21.95 17.58
C VAL A 512 20.91 -23.45 17.40
N ASP A 513 21.37 -24.26 18.35
CA ASP A 513 21.21 -25.72 18.32
C ASP A 513 19.72 -26.12 18.33
N GLU A 514 18.89 -25.44 19.14
CA GLU A 514 17.44 -25.62 19.11
C GLU A 514 16.82 -25.25 17.76
N ILE A 515 17.22 -24.13 17.17
CA ILE A 515 16.73 -23.68 15.86
C ILE A 515 17.15 -24.65 14.76
N VAL A 516 18.38 -25.15 14.79
CA VAL A 516 18.85 -26.18 13.85
C VAL A 516 17.98 -27.43 13.96
N GLN A 517 17.60 -27.83 15.18
CA GLN A 517 16.69 -28.96 15.36
C GLN A 517 15.29 -28.66 14.80
N LYS A 518 14.73 -27.47 15.09
CA LYS A 518 13.45 -27.01 14.52
C LYS A 518 13.47 -27.02 12.99
N ILE A 519 14.54 -26.52 12.35
CA ILE A 519 14.71 -26.52 10.90
C ILE A 519 14.69 -27.94 10.34
N LYS A 520 15.40 -28.89 10.98
CA LYS A 520 15.40 -30.30 10.57
C LYS A 520 14.00 -30.90 10.68
N ASP A 521 13.27 -30.61 11.75
CA ASP A 521 11.93 -31.13 11.97
C ASP A 521 10.92 -30.52 11.01
N LEU A 522 11.03 -29.23 10.70
CA LEU A 522 10.27 -28.58 9.62
C LEU A 522 10.53 -29.25 8.26
N GLY A 523 11.79 -29.58 7.96
CA GLY A 523 12.17 -30.26 6.72
C GLY A 523 11.59 -31.67 6.59
N LYS A 524 11.34 -32.37 7.71
CA LYS A 524 10.60 -33.64 7.73
C LYS A 524 9.09 -33.42 7.63
N LYS A 525 8.59 -32.41 8.35
CA LYS A 525 7.15 -32.11 8.50
C LYS A 525 6.54 -31.59 7.19
N TYR A 526 7.28 -30.82 6.41
CA TYR A 526 6.81 -30.17 5.18
C TYR A 526 7.49 -30.69 3.92
N GLN A 527 7.95 -31.95 3.95
CA GLN A 527 8.67 -32.59 2.85
C GLN A 527 7.85 -32.61 1.55
#